data_AF-A0A836VIT9-F1
#
_entry.id   AF-A0A836VIT9-F1
#
_cell.length_a   1.000
_cell.length_b   1.000
_cell.length_c   1.000
_cell.angle_alpha   90.00
_cell.angle_beta   90.00
_cell.angle_gamma   90.00
#
_symmetry.space_group_name_H-M   'P 1'
#
loop_
_entity.id
_entity.type
_entity.pdbx_description
1 polymer ?
#
loop_
_entity_poly.entity_id
_entity_poly.type
_entity_poly.pdbx_seq_one_letter_code
_entity_poly.pdbx_strand_id
1 'polypeptide(L)' 'MVYRRGHQIVLENERTGEHVAVKVVMHDERQGWLAENGEGDWQWYRINNEYWPNEKDYWKYIKKVGT' A
#
# COMPACT_ATOMS: atom_id res chain seq x y z
N MET A 1 7.23 -7.27 -9.25
CA MET A 1 7.26 -7.97 -7.94
C MET A 1 5.87 -8.55 -7.68
N VAL A 2 5.74 -9.81 -7.26
CA VAL A 2 4.40 -10.42 -7.06
C VAL A 2 3.94 -10.19 -5.62
N TYR A 3 2.99 -9.28 -5.42
CA TYR A 3 2.38 -9.02 -4.11
C TYR A 3 1.21 -10.00 -3.89
N ARG A 4 1.48 -11.11 -3.21
CA ARG A 4 0.49 -12.16 -2.97
C ARG A 4 -0.36 -11.81 -1.74
N ARG A 5 -1.63 -12.24 -1.76
CA ARG A 5 -2.51 -12.16 -0.60
C ARG A 5 -1.83 -12.76 0.65
N GLY A 6 -1.90 -12.05 1.76
CA GLY A 6 -1.30 -12.42 3.04
C GLY A 6 0.17 -11.97 3.21
N HIS A 7 0.83 -11.44 2.18
CA HIS A 7 2.16 -10.84 2.37
C HIS A 7 2.05 -9.58 3.24
N GLN A 8 2.92 -9.48 4.23
CA GLN A 8 3.10 -8.25 4.99
C GLN A 8 4.21 -7.41 4.34
N ILE A 9 3.90 -6.16 4.02
CA ILE A 9 4.81 -5.21 3.36
C ILE A 9 4.83 -3.90 4.12
N VAL A 10 5.90 -3.12 3.94
CA VAL A 10 6.00 -1.74 4.39
C VAL A 10 5.76 -0.82 3.19
N LEU A 11 4.82 0.09 3.36
CA LEU A 11 4.54 1.19 2.44
C LEU A 11 5.00 2.50 3.06
N GLU A 12 5.50 3.42 2.25
CA GLU A 12 5.79 4.80 2.63
C GLU A 12 4.78 5.74 1.98
N ASN A 13 4.21 6.64 2.77
CA ASN A 13 3.41 7.74 2.28
C ASN A 13 4.32 8.77 1.60
N GLU A 14 4.12 9.03 0.31
CA GLU A 14 4.96 9.92 -0.48
C GLU A 14 4.90 11.39 -0.01
N ARG A 15 3.81 11.80 0.65
CA ARG A 15 3.60 13.17 1.13
C ARG A 15 4.23 13.39 2.50
N THR A 16 4.08 12.44 3.43
CA THR A 16 4.50 12.61 4.84
C THR A 16 5.79 11.87 5.19
N GLY A 17 6.20 10.89 4.38
CA GLY A 17 7.28 9.95 4.72
C GLY A 17 6.90 8.92 5.79
N GLU A 18 5.62 8.86 6.18
CA GLU A 18 5.13 7.90 7.15
C GLU A 18 5.26 6.47 6.61
N HIS A 19 5.70 5.55 7.45
CA HIS A 19 5.83 4.14 7.10
C HIS A 19 4.75 3.31 7.80
N VAL A 20 4.01 2.52 7.02
CA VAL A 20 2.97 1.63 7.53
C VAL A 20 3.25 0.19 7.12
N ALA A 21 3.13 -0.73 8.07
CA ALA A 21 3.16 -2.16 7.79
C ALA A 21 1.73 -2.66 7.55
N VAL A 22 1.49 -3.28 6.41
CA VAL A 22 0.15 -3.70 5.97
C VAL A 22 0.16 -5.11 5.45
N LYS A 23 -0.96 -5.81 5.57
CA LYS A 23 -1.14 -7.16 5.04
C LYS A 23 -1.91 -7.10 3.73
N VAL A 24 -1.24 -7.42 2.63
CA VAL A 24 -1.79 -7.34 1.28
C VAL A 24 -2.98 -8.28 1.12
N VAL A 25 -4.10 -7.75 0.67
CA VAL A 25 -5.25 -8.52 0.19
C VAL A 25 -5.16 -8.69 -1.32
N MET A 26 -4.91 -7.59 -2.04
CA MET A 26 -4.68 -7.58 -3.49
C MET A 26 -3.74 -6.44 -3.90
N HIS A 27 -3.12 -6.58 -5.07
CA HIS A 27 -2.37 -5.51 -5.72
C HIS A 27 -2.83 -5.35 -7.16
N ASP A 28 -2.97 -4.11 -7.59
CA ASP A 28 -3.29 -3.73 -8.96
C ASP A 28 -2.38 -2.57 -9.38
N GLU A 29 -1.79 -2.66 -10.57
CA GLU A 29 -0.77 -1.71 -11.04
C GLU A 29 -1.31 -0.30 -11.32
N ARG A 30 -2.63 -0.09 -11.33
CA ARG A 30 -3.26 1.23 -11.47
C ARG A 30 -3.83 1.74 -10.15
N GLN A 31 -4.16 0.85 -9.23
CA GLN A 31 -4.81 1.20 -7.98
C GLN A 31 -3.87 1.18 -6.78
N GLY A 32 -2.79 0.41 -6.81
CA GLY A 32 -1.90 0.17 -5.68
C GLY A 32 -2.29 -1.09 -4.91
N TRP A 33 -2.30 -1.02 -3.57
CA TRP A 33 -2.53 -2.18 -2.71
C TRP A 33 -3.85 -2.05 -1.95
N LEU A 34 -4.74 -3.02 -2.09
CA LEU A 34 -5.78 -3.25 -1.09
C LEU A 34 -5.14 -4.04 0.04
N ALA A 35 -5.11 -3.49 1.25
CA ALA A 35 -4.46 -4.14 2.36
C ALA A 35 -5.21 -3.87 3.68
N GLU A 36 -5.03 -4.82 4.60
CA GLU A 36 -5.45 -4.71 5.99
C GLU A 36 -4.39 -3.90 6.76
N ASN A 37 -4.83 -2.84 7.43
CA ASN A 37 -3.99 -1.98 8.26
C ASN A 37 -3.73 -2.63 9.64
N GLY A 38 -2.97 -1.94 10.51
CA GLY A 38 -2.68 -2.44 11.86
C GLY A 38 -3.89 -2.58 12.79
N GLU A 39 -5.02 -1.96 12.44
CA GLU A 39 -6.28 -2.01 13.20
C GLU A 39 -7.23 -3.11 12.70
N GLY A 40 -6.89 -3.78 11.61
CA GLY A 40 -7.73 -4.82 10.98
C GLY A 40 -8.68 -4.29 9.91
N ASP A 41 -8.67 -2.98 9.63
CA ASP A 41 -9.49 -2.36 8.60
C ASP A 41 -8.84 -2.47 7.22
N TRP A 42 -9.69 -2.61 6.20
CA TRP A 42 -9.25 -2.72 4.81
C TRP A 42 -9.36 -1.38 4.11
N GLN A 43 -8.27 -0.96 3.47
CA GLN A 43 -8.26 0.24 2.66
C GLN A 43 -7.33 0.12 1.45
N TRP A 44 -7.53 1.02 0.49
CA TRP A 44 -6.64 1.18 -0.65
C TRP A 44 -5.49 2.12 -0.31
N TYR A 45 -4.28 1.61 -0.45
CA TYR A 45 -3.06 2.37 -0.46
C TYR A 45 -2.72 2.71 -1.91
N ARG A 46 -3.20 3.88 -2.36
CA ARG A 46 -3.14 4.31 -3.76
C ARG A 46 -1.72 4.65 -4.19
N ILE A 47 -1.39 4.35 -5.45
CA ILE A 47 -0.17 4.83 -6.10
C ILE A 47 -0.43 6.18 -6.78
N ASN A 48 0.60 7.00 -6.90
CA ASN A 48 0.51 8.30 -7.55
C ASN A 48 0.37 8.14 -9.08
N ASN A 49 -0.80 8.44 -9.63
CA ASN A 49 -1.07 8.40 -11.07
C ASN A 49 -2.28 9.25 -11.48
N GLU A 50 -2.55 9.30 -12.79
CA GLU A 50 -3.64 10.07 -13.40
C GLU A 50 -5.06 9.58 -13.06
N TYR A 51 -5.22 8.36 -12.54
CA TYR A 51 -6.53 7.79 -12.23
C TYR A 51 -7.06 8.24 -10.87
N TRP A 52 -6.19 8.68 -9.97
CA TRP A 52 -6.52 9.08 -8.60
C TRP A 52 -6.07 10.51 -8.27
N PRO A 53 -6.30 11.52 -9.13
CA PRO A 53 -5.63 12.82 -9.03
C PRO A 53 -5.97 13.63 -7.77
N ASN A 54 -7.06 13.27 -7.09
CA ASN A 54 -7.55 13.95 -5.89
C ASN A 54 -7.28 13.16 -4.59
N GLU A 55 -6.50 12.08 -4.67
CA GLU A 55 -6.12 11.33 -3.48
C GLU A 55 -5.20 12.17 -2.59
N LYS A 56 -5.43 12.11 -1.27
CA LYS A 56 -4.63 12.90 -0.31
C LYS A 56 -3.25 12.29 -0.07
N ASP A 57 -3.19 10.98 -0.12
CA ASP A 57 -2.02 10.20 0.27
C ASP A 57 -1.75 9.13 -0.78
N TYR A 58 -0.55 9.19 -1.34
CA TYR A 58 -0.02 8.16 -2.23
C TYR A 58 1.04 7.35 -1.52
N TRP A 59 1.18 6.09 -1.92
CA TRP A 59 2.00 5.12 -1.23
C TRP A 59 2.93 4.42 -2.21
N LYS A 60 4.16 4.20 -1.77
CA LYS A 60 5.14 3.39 -2.50
C LYS A 60 5.62 2.23 -1.66
N TYR A 61 5.94 1.12 -2.33
CA TYR A 61 6.51 -0.05 -1.70
C TYR A 61 7.96 0.20 -1.25
N ILE A 62 8.27 -0.18 -0.01
CA ILE A 62 9.62 -0.10 0.55
C ILE A 62 10.25 -1.48 0.69
N LYS A 63 9.61 -2.37 1.44
CA LYS A 63 10.15 -3.72 1.71
C LYS A 63 9.07 -4.72 2.11
N LYS A 64 9.37 -6.01 2.01
CA LYS A 64 8.58 -7.08 2.62
C LYS A 64 8.97 -7.22 4.10
N VAL A 65 7.99 -7.49 4.96
CA VAL A 65 8.24 -7.82 6.37
C VAL A 65 8.51 -9.32 6.49
N GLY A 66 9.49 -9.70 7.31
CA GLY A 66 9.95 -11.08 7.44
C GLY A 66 10.80 -11.50 6.24
N THR A 67 12.11 -11.30 6.36
CA THR A 67 13.12 -12.03 5.58
C THR A 67 13.75 -13.06 6.51
#